data_AF-A0AA39UST2-F1
#
_entry.id   AF-A0AA39UST2-F1
#
_cell.length_a   1.000
_cell.length_b   1.000
_cell.length_c   1.000
_cell.angle_alpha   90.00
_cell.angle_beta   90.00
_cell.angle_gamma   90.00
#
_symmetry.space_group_name_H-M   'P 1'
#
loop_
_entity.id
_entity.type
_entity.pdbx_description
1 polymer ?
#
loop_
_entity_poly.entity_id
_entity_poly.type
_entity_poly.pdbx_seq_one_letter_code
_entity_poly.pdbx_strand_id
1 'polypeptide(L)' 'MLLSDRFLGFYMVPDNGPWNYNFMGVKHTVSMKYGVKLGTPGEYYHEDHRPTNFLEFNNLEEGETTEGDREDNSRK' A
#
# COMPACT_ATOMS: atom_id res chain seq x y z
N MET A 1 4.78 -18.34 -28.95
CA MET A 1 4.03 -17.11 -28.58
C MET A 1 4.44 -16.00 -29.50
N LEU A 2 3.50 -15.19 -30.00
CA LEU A 2 3.77 -13.99 -30.80
C LEU A 2 3.23 -12.78 -30.05
N LEU A 3 3.96 -11.67 -30.09
CA LEU A 3 3.51 -10.39 -29.56
C LEU A 3 2.78 -9.63 -30.68
N SER A 4 1.66 -8.99 -30.36
CA SER A 4 0.91 -8.20 -31.33
C SER A 4 0.45 -6.89 -30.71
N ASP A 5 0.61 -5.83 -31.49
CA ASP A 5 0.10 -4.47 -31.26
C ASP A 5 -1.29 -4.25 -31.89
N ARG A 6 -1.80 -5.23 -32.65
CA ARG A 6 -3.08 -5.13 -33.38
C ARG A 6 -4.31 -5.12 -32.47
N PHE A 7 -4.19 -5.65 -31.25
CA PHE A 7 -5.27 -5.72 -30.29
C PHE A 7 -4.77 -5.24 -28.92
N LEU A 8 -5.60 -4.47 -28.22
CA LEU A 8 -5.33 -4.00 -26.87
C LEU A 8 -6.00 -4.94 -25.87
N GLY A 9 -5.20 -5.52 -24.98
CA GLY A 9 -5.71 -6.25 -23.83
C GLY A 9 -6.16 -5.30 -22.72
N PHE A 10 -6.77 -5.87 -21.68
CA PHE A 10 -7.12 -5.16 -20.45
C PHE A 10 -6.67 -5.96 -19.24
N TYR A 11 -6.57 -5.26 -18.10
CA TYR A 11 -6.27 -5.87 -16.82
C TYR A 11 -7.51 -5.93 -15.94
N MET A 12 -7.45 -6.86 -15.00
CA MET A 12 -8.44 -7.00 -13.96
C MET A 12 -7.71 -7.10 -12.62
N VAL A 13 -8.24 -6.42 -11.61
CA VAL A 13 -7.65 -6.31 -10.27
C VAL A 13 -8.62 -6.84 -9.22
N PRO A 14 -8.13 -7.34 -8.08
CA PRO A 14 -9.00 -7.75 -6.99
C PRO A 14 -9.90 -6.59 -6.55
N ASP A 15 -11.15 -6.89 -6.25
CA ASP A 15 -12.09 -5.86 -5.79
C ASP A 15 -11.81 -5.46 -4.34
N ASN A 16 -11.45 -6.47 -3.52
CA ASN A 16 -11.16 -6.31 -2.11
C ASN A 16 -9.64 -6.45 -1.85
N GLY A 17 -8.97 -5.30 -1.79
CA GLY A 17 -7.57 -5.20 -1.39
C GLY A 17 -6.58 -5.32 -2.55
N PRO A 18 -5.27 -5.25 -2.24
CA PRO A 18 -4.24 -5.28 -3.26
C PRO A 18 -4.07 -6.67 -3.86
N TRP A 19 -3.48 -6.72 -5.05
CA TRP A 19 -3.10 -8.00 -5.67
C TRP A 19 -1.85 -8.61 -5.03
N ASN A 20 -1.00 -7.79 -4.40
CA ASN A 20 0.28 -8.22 -3.82
C ASN A 20 0.18 -8.36 -2.29
N TYR A 21 0.36 -9.58 -1.80
CA TYR A 21 0.40 -9.89 -0.36
C TYR A 21 1.81 -10.21 0.17
N ASN A 22 2.88 -9.97 -0.59
CA ASN A 22 4.25 -10.29 -0.15
C ASN A 22 4.64 -9.62 1.18
N PHE A 23 4.23 -8.37 1.42
CA PHE A 23 4.49 -7.67 2.68
C PHE A 23 3.39 -7.88 3.74
N MET A 24 2.34 -8.63 3.40
CA MET A 24 1.21 -8.96 4.27
C MET A 24 0.96 -10.47 4.30
N GLY A 25 2.03 -11.27 4.35
CA GLY A 25 1.96 -12.73 4.15
C GLY A 25 0.98 -13.45 5.08
N VAL A 26 0.83 -12.98 6.33
CA VAL A 26 -0.13 -13.53 7.31
C VAL A 26 -1.60 -13.37 6.89
N LYS A 27 -1.92 -12.38 6.04
CA LYS A 27 -3.28 -12.13 5.55
C LYS A 27 -3.65 -13.02 4.35
N HIS A 28 -2.67 -13.64 3.69
CA HIS A 28 -2.92 -14.50 2.54
C HIS A 28 -3.30 -15.92 2.99
N THR A 29 -4.39 -16.45 2.45
CA THR A 29 -4.85 -17.82 2.74
C THR A 29 -5.23 -18.54 1.44
N VAL A 30 -4.99 -19.85 1.37
CA VAL A 30 -5.24 -20.64 0.15
C VAL A 30 -6.73 -20.68 -0.23
N SER A 31 -7.62 -20.59 0.76
CA SER A 31 -9.07 -20.60 0.58
C SER A 31 -9.69 -19.20 0.45
N MET A 32 -8.87 -18.16 0.31
CA MET A 32 -9.33 -16.77 0.19
C MET A 32 -10.24 -16.59 -1.03
N LYS A 33 -11.42 -15.99 -0.81
CA LYS A 33 -12.33 -15.59 -1.88
C LYS A 33 -12.13 -14.11 -2.18
N TYR A 34 -12.09 -13.76 -3.46
CA TYR A 34 -11.98 -12.37 -3.91
C TYR A 34 -12.89 -12.13 -5.10
N GLY A 35 -13.49 -10.94 -5.15
CA GLY A 35 -14.10 -10.40 -6.36
C GLY A 35 -13.03 -9.80 -7.27
N VAL A 36 -13.38 -9.51 -8.52
CA VAL A 36 -12.48 -8.89 -9.49
C VAL A 36 -13.21 -7.78 -10.22
N LYS A 37 -12.52 -6.68 -10.51
CA LYS A 37 -13.00 -5.54 -11.29
C LYS A 37 -12.02 -5.17 -12.40
N LEU A 38 -12.50 -4.43 -13.40
CA LEU A 38 -11.64 -3.81 -14.40
C LEU A 38 -10.80 -2.71 -13.74
N GLY A 39 -9.50 -2.72 -14.00
CA GLY A 39 -8.59 -1.73 -13.44
C GLY A 39 -7.14 -2.01 -13.76
N THR A 40 -6.27 -1.05 -13.46
CA THR A 40 -4.82 -1.17 -13.64
C THR A 40 -4.18 -1.69 -12.35
N PRO A 41 -3.35 -2.74 -12.41
CA PRO A 41 -2.65 -3.23 -11.22
C PRO A 41 -1.65 -2.18 -10.72
N GLY A 42 -1.63 -1.94 -9.40
CA GLY A 42 -0.61 -1.11 -8.78
C GLY A 42 0.78 -1.72 -8.93
N GLU A 43 1.82 -0.90 -8.88
CA GLU A 43 3.21 -1.35 -8.96
C GLU A 43 3.58 -2.28 -7.79
N TYR A 44 4.66 -3.06 -7.92
CA TYR A 44 5.04 -4.02 -6.88
C TYR A 44 5.21 -3.37 -5.50
N TYR A 45 5.87 -2.22 -5.45
CA TYR A 45 6.03 -1.38 -4.27
C TYR A 45 5.00 -0.25 -4.26
N HIS A 46 3.72 -0.53 -4.52
CA HIS A 46 2.64 0.43 -4.23
C HIS A 46 2.40 0.52 -2.73
N GLU A 47 1.92 1.67 -2.24
CA GLU A 47 1.73 1.90 -0.81
C GLU A 47 0.73 0.93 -0.17
N ASP A 48 -0.36 0.63 -0.90
CA ASP A 48 -1.36 -0.37 -0.51
C ASP A 48 -0.77 -1.77 -0.28
N HIS A 49 0.37 -2.08 -0.90
CA HIS A 49 1.03 -3.37 -0.74
C HIS A 49 1.84 -3.44 0.55
N ARG A 50 2.21 -2.30 1.15
CA ARG A 50 3.11 -2.18 2.31
C ARG A 50 2.55 -1.30 3.45
N PRO A 51 1.29 -1.48 3.89
CA PRO A 51 0.67 -0.57 4.85
C PRO A 51 1.43 -0.48 6.18
N THR A 52 2.06 -1.58 6.63
CA THR A 52 2.86 -1.61 7.87
C THR A 52 4.00 -0.59 7.84
N ASN A 53 4.73 -0.47 6.73
CA ASN A 53 5.87 0.45 6.61
C ASN A 53 5.47 1.92 6.80
N PHE A 54 4.21 2.27 6.54
CA PHE A 54 3.69 3.63 6.74
C PHE A 54 3.06 3.83 8.11
N LEU A 55 2.54 2.76 8.72
CA LEU A 55 1.97 2.81 10.06
C LEU A 55 3.06 2.96 11.14
N GLU A 56 4.25 2.38 10.93
CA GLU A 56 5.38 2.50 11.88
C GLU A 56 5.81 3.96 12.13
N PHE A 57 5.67 4.86 11.14
CA PHE A 57 5.99 6.27 11.32
C PHE A 57 5.00 7.00 12.24
N ASN A 58 3.73 6.62 12.25
CA ASN A 58 2.73 7.24 13.14
C ASN A 58 2.95 6.82 14.61
N ASN A 59 3.39 5.58 14.84
CA ASN A 59 3.61 5.08 16.20
C ASN A 59 4.85 5.70 16.87
N LEU A 60 5.81 6.20 16.09
CA LEU A 60 7.01 6.86 16.62
C LEU A 60 6.74 8.28 17.13
N GLU A 61 5.82 9.01 16.49
CA GLU A 61 5.43 10.36 16.91
C GLU A 61 4.62 10.35 18.22
N GLU A 62 3.85 9.30 18.51
CA GLU A 62 3.18 9.13 19.82
C GLU A 62 4.17 8.89 20.97
N GLY A 63 5.36 8.33 20.71
CA GLY A 63 6.42 8.14 21.72
C GLY A 63 7.25 9.39 22.00
N GLU A 64 7.20 10.39 21.11
CA GLU A 64 8.01 11.62 21.17
C GLU A 64 7.20 12.83 21.69
N THR A 65 5.99 12.62 22.20
CA THR A 65 5.19 13.69 22.84
C THR A 65 5.56 13.98 24.29
N THR A 66 6.71 13.47 24.78
CA THR A 66 7.19 13.74 26.15
C THR A 66 8.37 14.69 26.25
N GLU A 67 8.94 15.21 25.16
CA GLU A 67 10.03 16.19 25.24
C GLU A 67 9.94 17.24 24.12
N GLY A 68 9.54 18.45 24.48
CA GLY A 68 9.68 19.59 23.58
C GLY A 68 8.76 20.74 23.92
N ASP A 69 8.97 21.37 25.07
CA ASP A 69 8.59 22.76 25.30
C ASP A 69 9.30 23.62 24.22
N ARG A 70 8.69 23.72 23.03
CA ARG A 70 9.13 24.61 21.97
C ARG A 70 8.54 25.98 22.26
N GLU A 71 9.20 26.72 23.14
CA GLU A 71 9.03 28.16 23.20
C GLU A 71 9.45 28.77 21.85
N ASP A 72 8.47 29.08 21.00
CA ASP A 72 8.65 29.90 19.80
C ASP A 72 8.94 31.34 20.22
N ASN A 73 10.18 31.59 20.63
CA ASN A 73 10.67 32.94 20.83
C ASN A 73 11.03 33.54 19.46
N SER A 74 9.99 33.91 18.72
CA SER A 74 10.06 34.84 17.60
C SER A 74 10.69 36.15 18.09
N ARG A 75 12.02 36.22 18.03
CA ARG A 75 12.79 37.46 18.19
C ARG A 75 13.24 37.95 16.83
N LYS A 76 12.48 38.95 16.38
CA LYS A 76 12.89 40.18 15.68
C LYS A 76 13.45 40.07 14.26
#